data_AF-Q85KH1-F1
#
_entry.id   AF-Q85KH1-F1
#
_cell.length_a   1.000
_cell.length_b   1.000
_cell.length_c   1.000
_cell.angle_alpha   90.00
_cell.angle_beta   90.00
_cell.angle_gamma   90.00
#
_symmetry.space_group_name_H-M   'P 1'
#
loop_
_entity.id
_entity.type
_entity.pdbx_description
1 polymer ?
#
loop_
_entity_poly.entity_id
_entity_poly.type
_entity_poly.pdbx_seq_one_letter_code
_entity_poly.pdbx_strand_id
1 'polypeptide(L)'
;LIMEIFLMMKLNYLSLCLLMMGTLLTVSYSVRLLMIVYLNYNSKFNYMILLNEDYLMSISMMFLYFLSMMFGYFMLNLYSLELVILSIFHKLLIMKICLLGILVGLFFSNFNFFNLFKYLKIYLLSMWGLVIFYENLNLYLFKNVLLFYKNFDKGLLEYKLIYSFKNMFMLELLKFLIFNIFFYFNLFMMMSLFFLLLILF
;
A
#
# COMPACT_ATOMS: atom_id res chain seq x y z
N LEU A 1 33.76 -5.86 -6.04
CA LEU A 1 33.35 -6.18 -7.43
C LEU A 1 32.29 -5.22 -7.97
N ILE A 2 31.00 -5.33 -7.65
CA ILE A 2 29.96 -4.44 -8.24
C ILE A 2 30.29 -2.95 -8.07
N MET A 3 30.63 -2.53 -6.85
CA MET A 3 31.02 -1.14 -6.57
C MET A 3 32.32 -0.72 -7.27
N GLU A 4 33.21 -1.67 -7.58
CA GLU A 4 34.45 -1.39 -8.33
C GLU A 4 34.13 -1.15 -9.80
N ILE A 5 33.21 -1.92 -10.37
CA ILE A 5 32.70 -1.70 -11.73
C ILE A 5 32.05 -0.30 -11.81
N PHE A 6 31.26 0.08 -10.81
CA PHE A 6 30.67 1.43 -10.76
C PHE A 6 31.70 2.56 -10.63
N LEU A 7 32.81 2.33 -9.93
CA LEU A 7 33.94 3.28 -9.88
C LEU A 7 34.69 3.39 -11.21
N MET A 8 34.70 2.32 -12.02
CA MET A 8 35.31 2.33 -13.35
C MET A 8 34.45 3.09 -14.37
N MET A 9 33.13 3.02 -14.23
CA MET A 9 32.20 3.68 -15.14
C MET A 9 32.14 5.19 -14.92
N LYS A 10 31.85 5.94 -16.00
CA LYS A 10 31.60 7.39 -15.96
C LYS A 10 30.21 7.68 -15.39
N LEU A 11 30.01 7.39 -14.11
CA LEU A 11 28.79 7.73 -13.39
C LEU A 11 28.81 9.15 -12.86
N ASN A 12 27.62 9.73 -12.67
CA ASN A 12 27.47 11.01 -12.00
C ASN A 12 28.00 10.90 -10.56
N TYR A 13 28.82 11.86 -10.13
CA TYR A 13 29.40 11.86 -8.79
C TYR A 13 28.35 11.77 -7.69
N LEU A 14 27.19 12.43 -7.85
CA LEU A 14 26.09 12.34 -6.91
C LEU A 14 25.54 10.92 -6.78
N SER A 15 25.36 10.20 -7.90
CA SER A 15 24.92 8.80 -7.87
C SER A 15 25.95 7.89 -7.19
N LEU A 16 27.24 8.15 -7.41
CA LEU A 16 28.31 7.40 -6.78
C LEU A 16 28.34 7.66 -5.26
N CYS A 17 28.19 8.91 -4.82
CA CYS A 17 28.06 9.26 -3.40
C CYS A 17 26.85 8.58 -2.74
N LEU A 18 25.69 8.56 -3.41
CA LEU A 18 24.50 7.88 -2.90
C LEU A 18 24.71 6.37 -2.77
N LEU A 19 25.35 5.73 -3.76
CA LEU A 19 25.68 4.30 -3.69
C LEU A 19 26.63 4.00 -2.53
N MET A 20 27.68 4.82 -2.36
CA MET A 20 28.62 4.69 -1.24
C MET A 20 27.93 4.88 0.11
N MET A 21 27.03 5.87 0.24
CA MET A 21 26.23 6.06 1.45
C MET A 21 25.28 4.89 1.70
N GLY A 22 24.67 4.35 0.63
CA GLY A 22 23.85 3.16 0.70
C GLY A 22 24.62 1.96 1.27
N THR A 23 25.83 1.70 0.75
CA THR A 23 26.68 0.61 1.27
C THR A 23 27.13 0.83 2.72
N LEU A 24 27.35 2.07 3.14
CA LEU A 24 27.66 2.39 4.53
C LEU A 24 26.46 2.07 5.44
N LEU A 25 25.26 2.49 5.03
CA LEU A 25 24.04 2.31 5.80
C LEU A 25 23.62 0.84 5.91
N THR A 26 23.78 0.02 4.86
CA THR A 26 23.44 -1.41 4.92
C THR A 26 24.32 -2.17 5.91
N VAL A 27 25.61 -1.88 5.95
CA VAL A 27 26.53 -2.45 6.94
C VAL A 27 26.20 -1.95 8.35
N SER A 28 25.91 -0.65 8.50
CA SER A 28 25.53 -0.10 9.81
C SER A 28 24.25 -0.71 10.36
N TYR A 29 23.27 -1.01 9.50
CA TYR A 29 22.00 -1.61 9.86
C TYR A 29 22.17 -3.06 10.31
N SER A 30 22.94 -3.88 9.58
CA SER A 30 23.17 -5.28 9.96
C SER A 30 23.89 -5.38 11.30
N VAL A 31 24.91 -4.55 11.55
CA VAL A 31 25.60 -4.48 12.84
C VAL A 31 24.65 -4.04 13.95
N ARG A 32 23.84 -3.00 13.72
CA ARG A 32 22.86 -2.55 14.72
C ARG A 32 21.85 -3.65 15.06
N LEU A 33 21.38 -4.42 14.09
CA LEU A 33 20.46 -5.55 14.32
C LEU A 33 21.14 -6.62 15.17
N LEU A 34 22.37 -7.01 14.84
CA LEU A 34 23.13 -7.99 15.63
C LEU A 34 23.32 -7.51 17.08
N MET A 35 23.68 -6.24 17.26
CA MET A 35 23.84 -5.64 18.60
C MET A 35 22.53 -5.67 19.38
N ILE A 36 21.40 -5.30 18.77
CA ILE A 36 20.11 -5.24 19.46
C ILE A 36 19.56 -6.64 19.78
N VAL A 37 19.68 -7.60 18.87
CA VAL A 37 19.07 -8.92 19.02
C VAL A 37 19.91 -9.84 19.91
N TYR A 38 21.24 -9.86 19.72
CA TYR A 38 22.09 -10.83 20.39
C TYR A 38 22.87 -10.26 21.59
N LEU A 39 23.25 -8.98 21.55
CA LEU A 39 24.18 -8.41 22.53
C LEU A 39 23.51 -7.44 23.52
N ASN A 40 22.29 -6.99 23.23
CA ASN A 40 21.59 -6.04 24.08
C ASN A 40 20.84 -6.77 25.21
N TYR A 41 21.51 -6.91 26.34
CA TYR A 41 20.92 -7.46 27.57
C TYR A 41 19.76 -6.62 28.15
N ASN A 42 19.58 -5.38 27.68
CA ASN A 42 18.56 -4.47 28.22
C ASN A 42 17.16 -4.67 27.63
N SER A 43 17.00 -5.33 26.49
CA SER A 43 15.67 -5.71 26.01
C SER A 43 15.16 -6.89 26.82
N LYS A 44 14.37 -6.57 27.85
CA LYS A 44 13.60 -7.48 28.70
C LYS A 44 12.56 -8.24 27.88
N PHE A 45 12.98 -9.13 27.01
CA PHE A 45 12.10 -10.23 26.65
C PHE A 45 12.32 -11.31 27.69
N ASN A 46 11.22 -11.75 28.32
CA ASN A 46 11.22 -12.84 29.29
C ASN A 46 11.53 -14.16 28.57
N TYR A 47 12.79 -14.42 28.25
CA TYR A 47 13.23 -15.66 27.61
C TYR A 47 13.53 -16.74 28.66
N MET A 48 12.49 -17.22 29.36
CA MET A 48 12.57 -18.54 30.02
C MET A 48 11.99 -19.64 29.12
N ILE A 49 11.34 -19.28 28.01
CA ILE A 49 10.93 -20.23 26.99
C ILE A 49 11.88 -20.03 25.81
N LEU A 50 13.06 -20.64 25.90
CA LEU A 50 13.80 -20.99 24.70
C LEU A 50 12.90 -21.96 23.95
N LEU A 51 12.33 -21.51 22.83
CA LEU A 51 11.58 -22.38 21.94
C LEU A 51 12.55 -23.47 21.48
N ASN A 52 12.21 -24.73 21.74
CA ASN A 52 12.92 -25.84 21.13
C ASN A 52 12.77 -25.69 19.62
N GLU A 53 13.87 -25.45 18.91
CA GLU A 53 13.84 -25.40 17.45
C GLU A 53 13.64 -26.82 16.90
N ASP A 54 12.74 -26.94 15.92
CA ASP A 54 12.53 -28.21 15.23
C ASP A 54 13.78 -28.60 14.43
N TYR A 55 14.07 -29.90 14.38
CA TYR A 55 15.22 -30.45 13.65
C TYR A 55 15.20 -30.02 12.16
N LEU A 56 14.02 -29.94 11.53
CA LEU A 56 13.86 -29.46 10.15
C LEU A 56 14.33 -28.01 9.96
N MET A 57 14.05 -27.14 10.93
CA MET A 57 14.52 -25.75 10.90
C MET A 57 16.04 -25.71 10.98
N SER A 58 16.65 -26.48 11.88
CA SER A 58 18.11 -26.54 12.01
C SER A 58 18.80 -27.02 10.72
N ILE A 59 18.29 -28.07 10.06
CA ILE A 59 18.85 -28.57 8.80
C ILE A 59 18.74 -27.52 7.68
N SER A 60 17.57 -26.89 7.54
CA SER A 60 17.37 -25.87 6.50
C SER A 60 18.28 -24.66 6.69
N MET A 61 18.49 -24.21 7.93
CA MET A 61 19.43 -23.14 8.25
C MET A 61 20.88 -23.53 7.95
N MET A 62 21.29 -24.76 8.27
CA MET A 62 22.63 -25.26 7.91
C MET A 62 22.84 -25.27 6.40
N PHE A 63 21.87 -25.76 5.63
CA PHE A 63 21.99 -25.82 4.17
C PHE A 63 22.09 -24.42 3.55
N LEU A 64 21.26 -23.47 4.00
CA LEU A 64 21.32 -22.08 3.56
C LEU A 64 22.66 -21.42 3.92
N TYR A 65 23.21 -21.70 5.09
CA TYR A 65 24.53 -21.20 5.49
C TYR A 65 25.63 -21.72 4.55
N PHE A 66 25.67 -23.02 4.26
CA PHE A 66 26.66 -23.59 3.33
C PHE A 66 26.53 -23.00 1.92
N LEU A 67 25.30 -22.85 1.42
CA LEU A 67 25.05 -22.20 0.14
C LEU A 67 25.56 -20.76 0.12
N SER A 68 25.32 -19.97 1.18
CA SER A 68 25.75 -18.57 1.24
C SER A 68 27.27 -18.38 1.15
N MET A 69 28.05 -19.34 1.68
CA MET A 69 29.51 -19.31 1.64
C MET A 69 30.08 -19.78 0.30
N MET A 70 29.60 -20.92 -0.21
CA MET A 70 30.25 -21.61 -1.34
C MET A 70 29.74 -21.15 -2.71
N PHE A 71 28.44 -20.86 -2.81
CA PHE A 71 27.81 -20.61 -4.11
C PHE A 71 28.37 -19.38 -4.81
N GLY A 72 28.72 -18.34 -4.05
CA GLY A 72 29.35 -17.13 -4.59
C GLY A 72 30.67 -17.43 -5.29
N TYR A 73 31.53 -18.24 -4.68
CA TYR A 73 32.82 -18.63 -5.28
C TYR A 73 32.64 -19.46 -6.55
N PHE A 74 31.74 -20.45 -6.53
CA PHE A 74 31.45 -21.26 -7.71
C PHE A 74 30.94 -20.41 -8.88
N MET A 75 30.00 -19.49 -8.61
CA MET A 75 29.47 -18.60 -9.63
C MET A 75 30.53 -17.65 -10.19
N LEU A 76 31.40 -17.09 -9.34
CA LEU A 76 32.51 -16.24 -9.79
C LEU A 76 33.46 -16.97 -10.75
N ASN A 77 33.68 -18.26 -10.56
CA ASN A 77 34.57 -19.05 -11.43
C ASN A 77 33.91 -19.46 -12.76
N LEU A 78 32.57 -19.56 -12.80
CA LEU A 78 31.84 -19.87 -14.03
C LEU A 78 31.75 -18.68 -14.97
N TYR A 79 31.71 -17.45 -14.44
CA TYR A 79 31.67 -16.24 -15.25
C TYR A 79 33.08 -15.68 -15.49
N SER A 80 33.43 -15.43 -16.75
CA SER A 80 34.64 -14.69 -17.11
C SER A 80 34.48 -13.22 -16.69
N LEU A 81 35.01 -12.85 -15.53
CA LEU A 81 35.01 -11.46 -15.08
C LEU A 81 36.09 -10.66 -15.82
N GLU A 82 35.71 -9.50 -16.34
CA GLU A 82 36.67 -8.52 -16.86
C GLU A 82 37.56 -8.01 -15.71
N LEU A 83 38.87 -7.89 -15.98
CA LEU A 83 39.82 -7.36 -15.01
C LEU A 83 39.53 -5.89 -14.72
N VAL A 84 39.12 -5.59 -13.49
CA VAL A 84 38.89 -4.21 -13.06
C VAL A 84 40.23 -3.55 -12.69
N ILE A 85 40.67 -2.63 -13.55
CA ILE A 85 41.88 -1.83 -13.37
C ILE A 85 41.48 -0.51 -12.69
N LEU A 86 41.82 -0.38 -11.41
CA LEU A 86 41.57 0.79 -10.58
C LEU A 86 42.84 1.13 -9.79
N SER A 87 43.00 2.39 -9.41
CA SER A 87 44.06 2.77 -8.47
C SER A 87 43.88 2.05 -7.12
N ILE A 88 44.98 1.81 -6.41
CA ILE A 88 44.96 1.13 -5.11
C ILE A 88 44.00 1.83 -4.11
N PHE A 89 43.91 3.15 -4.21
CA PHE A 89 43.02 3.96 -3.38
C PHE A 89 41.56 3.62 -3.63
N HIS A 90 41.13 3.56 -4.89
CA HIS A 90 39.75 3.24 -5.24
C HIS A 90 39.37 1.80 -4.92
N LYS A 91 40.31 0.84 -5.06
CA LYS A 91 40.08 -0.55 -4.62
C LYS A 91 39.86 -0.65 -3.11
N LEU A 92 40.68 0.06 -2.33
CA LEU A 92 40.56 0.05 -0.87
C LEU A 92 39.38 0.89 -0.34
N LEU A 93 38.84 1.80 -1.15
CA LEU A 93 37.76 2.71 -0.75
C LEU A 93 36.52 1.94 -0.27
N ILE A 94 36.12 0.89 -0.99
CA ILE A 94 34.94 0.09 -0.63
C ILE A 94 35.15 -0.62 0.72
N MET A 95 36.32 -1.23 0.93
CA MET A 95 36.66 -1.84 2.21
C MET A 95 36.65 -0.81 3.36
N LYS A 96 37.19 0.38 3.13
CA LYS A 96 37.17 1.47 4.13
C LYS A 96 35.73 1.87 4.47
N ILE A 97 34.84 1.96 3.50
CA ILE A 97 33.42 2.26 3.75
C ILE A 97 32.75 1.16 4.56
N CYS A 98 33.01 -0.11 4.26
CA CYS A 98 32.47 -1.22 5.05
C CYS A 98 32.95 -1.15 6.51
N LEU A 99 34.23 -0.90 6.74
CA LEU A 99 34.78 -0.73 8.10
C LEU A 99 34.16 0.48 8.82
N LEU A 100 34.01 1.61 8.13
CA LEU A 100 33.30 2.79 8.67
C LEU A 100 31.84 2.46 9.02
N GLY A 101 31.15 1.69 8.17
CA GLY A 101 29.79 1.24 8.40
C GLY A 101 29.64 0.44 9.70
N ILE A 102 30.62 -0.41 10.02
CA ILE A 102 30.64 -1.16 11.29
C ILE A 102 30.72 -0.21 12.49
N LEU A 103 31.65 0.76 12.44
CA LEU A 103 31.81 1.76 13.52
C LEU A 103 30.54 2.59 13.70
N VAL A 104 29.93 3.02 12.59
CA VAL A 104 28.66 3.77 12.60
C VAL A 104 27.51 2.93 13.15
N GLY A 105 27.46 1.64 12.83
CA GLY A 105 26.45 0.70 13.35
C GLY A 105 26.54 0.53 14.87
N LEU A 106 27.76 0.33 15.39
CA LEU A 106 28.04 0.24 16.84
C LEU A 106 27.71 1.55 17.56
N PHE A 107 28.00 2.69 16.93
CA PHE A 107 27.59 3.97 17.45
C PHE A 107 26.06 4.02 17.54
N PHE A 108 25.33 3.80 16.44
CA PHE A 108 23.88 3.87 16.43
C PHE A 108 23.15 2.84 17.31
N SER A 109 23.77 1.70 17.64
CA SER A 109 23.17 0.77 18.60
C SER A 109 23.13 1.32 20.02
N ASN A 110 24.10 2.15 20.40
CA ASN A 110 24.19 2.74 21.73
C ASN A 110 23.40 4.04 21.85
N PHE A 111 23.13 4.72 20.73
CA PHE A 111 22.33 5.94 20.73
C PHE A 111 20.83 5.62 20.85
N ASN A 112 20.24 6.01 21.98
CA ASN A 112 18.79 6.00 22.13
C ASN A 112 18.13 7.08 21.26
N PHE A 113 17.63 6.67 20.09
CA PHE A 113 16.83 7.51 19.18
C PHE A 113 15.55 8.08 19.82
N PHE A 114 15.17 7.64 21.02
CA PHE A 114 14.04 8.20 21.77
C PHE A 114 14.18 9.69 22.09
N ASN A 115 15.41 10.21 22.20
CA ASN A 115 15.66 11.61 22.53
C ASN A 115 15.78 12.52 21.29
N LEU A 116 15.63 11.99 20.07
CA LEU A 116 15.64 12.84 18.88
C LEU A 116 14.38 13.70 18.79
N PHE A 117 14.49 14.83 18.10
CA PHE A 117 13.35 15.69 17.77
C PHE A 117 12.22 14.84 17.19
N LYS A 118 11.01 15.01 17.74
CA LYS A 118 9.81 14.24 17.36
C LYS A 118 9.58 14.21 15.84
N TYR A 119 9.86 15.31 15.15
CA TYR A 119 9.74 15.40 13.69
C TYR A 119 10.71 14.49 12.94
N LEU A 120 11.99 14.44 13.34
CA LEU A 120 12.98 13.54 12.73
C LEU A 120 12.59 12.08 12.96
N LYS A 121 12.06 11.77 14.15
CA LYS A 121 11.57 10.42 14.45
C LYS A 121 10.40 10.03 13.55
N ILE A 122 9.40 10.91 13.41
CA ILE A 122 8.24 10.66 12.53
C ILE A 122 8.71 10.49 11.08
N TYR A 123 9.61 11.35 10.60
CA TYR A 123 10.13 11.28 9.24
C TYR A 123 10.88 9.98 8.96
N LEU A 124 11.78 9.57 9.85
CA LEU A 124 12.56 8.34 9.68
C LEU A 124 11.70 7.07 9.83
N LEU A 125 10.70 7.07 10.72
CA LEU A 125 9.80 5.93 10.90
C LEU A 125 8.77 5.77 9.77
N SER A 126 8.33 6.87 9.16
CA SER A 126 7.29 6.87 8.11
C SER A 126 7.83 6.61 6.70
N MET A 127 8.99 5.96 6.57
CA MET A 127 9.68 5.76 5.28
C MET A 127 9.82 7.09 4.52
N TRP A 128 10.34 8.12 5.19
CA TRP A 128 10.50 9.47 4.64
C TRP A 128 9.17 10.15 4.27
N GLY A 129 8.10 9.83 5.00
CA GLY A 129 6.77 10.39 4.79
C GLY A 129 6.01 9.80 3.59
N LEU A 130 6.57 8.82 2.88
CA LEU A 130 5.90 8.19 1.74
C LEU A 130 4.54 7.60 2.11
N VAL A 131 4.44 7.02 3.32
CA VAL A 131 3.17 6.49 3.83
C VAL A 131 2.10 7.58 3.92
N ILE A 132 2.47 8.76 4.43
CA ILE A 132 1.56 9.90 4.59
C ILE A 132 1.10 10.42 3.22
N PHE A 133 2.02 10.50 2.25
CA PHE A 133 1.68 10.90 0.88
C PHE A 133 0.75 9.88 0.21
N TYR A 134 1.04 8.58 0.35
CA TYR A 134 0.25 7.52 -0.26
C TYR A 134 -1.17 7.47 0.32
N GLU A 135 -1.31 7.56 1.65
CA GLU A 135 -2.61 7.60 2.32
C GLU A 135 -3.42 8.81 1.85
N ASN A 136 -2.83 10.01 1.82
CA ASN A 136 -3.56 11.21 1.43
C ASN A 136 -3.97 11.20 -0.04
N LEU A 137 -3.08 10.80 -0.95
CA LEU A 137 -3.38 10.76 -2.39
C LEU A 137 -4.47 9.74 -2.71
N ASN A 138 -4.37 8.53 -2.16
CA ASN A 138 -5.31 7.46 -2.49
C ASN A 138 -6.64 7.63 -1.78
N LEU A 139 -6.66 7.96 -0.48
CA LEU A 139 -7.91 8.14 0.25
C LEU A 139 -8.71 9.34 -0.27
N TYR A 140 -8.04 10.40 -0.74
CA TYR A 140 -8.74 11.56 -1.31
C TYR A 140 -9.46 11.21 -2.61
N LEU A 141 -8.78 10.49 -3.51
CA LEU A 141 -9.41 9.99 -4.75
C LEU A 141 -10.62 9.09 -4.43
N PHE A 142 -10.46 8.16 -3.48
CA PHE A 142 -11.56 7.28 -3.06
C PHE A 142 -12.76 8.03 -2.48
N LYS A 143 -12.53 9.06 -1.65
CA LYS A 143 -13.62 9.90 -1.11
C LYS A 143 -14.40 10.59 -2.22
N ASN A 144 -13.71 11.10 -3.24
CA ASN A 144 -14.37 11.74 -4.37
C ASN A 144 -15.18 10.74 -5.20
N VAL A 145 -14.65 9.54 -5.46
CA VAL A 145 -15.40 8.46 -6.12
C VAL A 145 -16.67 8.08 -5.35
N LEU A 146 -16.59 7.96 -4.03
CA LEU A 146 -17.76 7.68 -3.19
C LEU A 146 -18.79 8.81 -3.22
N LEU A 147 -18.35 10.08 -3.27
CA LEU A 147 -19.25 11.22 -3.43
C LEU A 147 -19.94 11.20 -4.80
N PHE A 148 -19.20 10.89 -5.88
CA PHE A 148 -19.79 10.71 -7.21
C PHE A 148 -20.83 9.59 -7.22
N TYR A 149 -20.50 8.43 -6.65
CA TYR A 149 -21.43 7.31 -6.54
C TYR A 149 -22.72 7.69 -5.80
N LYS A 150 -22.61 8.38 -4.65
CA LYS A 150 -23.79 8.83 -3.89
C LYS A 150 -24.63 9.84 -4.67
N ASN A 151 -23.99 10.81 -5.33
CA ASN A 151 -24.71 11.90 -5.99
C ASN A 151 -25.33 11.48 -7.33
N PHE A 152 -24.61 10.66 -8.12
CA PHE A 152 -25.09 10.22 -9.43
C PHE A 152 -26.03 9.01 -9.32
N ASP A 153 -25.57 7.91 -8.73
CA ASP A 153 -26.32 6.66 -8.77
C ASP A 153 -27.51 6.71 -7.81
N LYS A 154 -27.27 7.05 -6.55
CA LYS A 154 -28.34 7.11 -5.53
C LYS A 154 -29.13 8.41 -5.54
N GLY A 155 -28.50 9.52 -5.94
CA GLY A 155 -29.15 10.81 -6.03
C GLY A 155 -29.91 10.94 -7.33
N LEU A 156 -29.22 11.32 -8.39
CA LEU A 156 -29.82 11.72 -9.66
C LEU A 156 -30.58 10.58 -10.34
N LEU A 157 -29.99 9.39 -10.45
CA LEU A 157 -30.58 8.27 -11.19
C LEU A 157 -31.78 7.68 -10.46
N GLU A 158 -31.62 7.28 -9.19
CA GLU A 158 -32.74 6.73 -8.41
C GLU A 158 -33.90 7.74 -8.24
N TYR A 159 -33.63 8.99 -7.85
CA TYR A 159 -34.72 9.97 -7.74
C TYR A 159 -35.36 10.26 -9.08
N LYS A 160 -34.59 10.52 -10.15
CA LYS A 160 -35.22 10.85 -11.43
C LYS A 160 -36.00 9.69 -11.99
N LEU A 161 -35.50 8.46 -11.93
CA LEU A 161 -36.18 7.32 -12.53
C LEU A 161 -37.33 6.83 -11.65
N ILE A 162 -37.08 6.50 -10.39
CA ILE A 162 -38.08 5.81 -9.55
C ILE A 162 -39.24 6.75 -9.21
N TYR A 163 -38.97 8.00 -8.83
CA TYR A 163 -40.05 8.94 -8.52
C TYR A 163 -40.82 9.37 -9.77
N SER A 164 -40.18 9.52 -10.92
CA SER A 164 -40.91 9.86 -12.15
C SER A 164 -41.82 8.71 -12.59
N PHE A 165 -41.34 7.46 -12.56
CA PHE A 165 -42.16 6.29 -12.86
C PHE A 165 -43.32 6.13 -11.87
N LYS A 166 -43.07 6.32 -10.57
CA LYS A 166 -44.13 6.25 -9.55
C LYS A 166 -45.19 7.33 -9.77
N ASN A 167 -44.78 8.56 -10.07
CA ASN A 167 -45.72 9.65 -10.33
C ASN A 167 -46.50 9.45 -11.63
N MET A 168 -45.86 8.96 -12.70
CA MET A 168 -46.57 8.59 -13.93
C MET A 168 -47.62 7.51 -13.68
N PHE A 169 -47.26 6.43 -12.96
CA PHE A 169 -48.19 5.35 -12.66
C PHE A 169 -49.40 5.82 -11.82
N MET A 170 -49.16 6.68 -10.82
CA MET A 170 -50.23 7.26 -10.01
C MET A 170 -51.16 8.17 -10.84
N LEU A 171 -50.60 8.95 -11.78
CA LEU A 171 -51.40 9.77 -12.69
C LEU A 171 -52.25 8.93 -13.64
N GLU A 172 -51.73 7.81 -14.14
CA GLU A 172 -52.48 6.88 -15.00
C GLU A 172 -53.61 6.19 -14.23
N LEU A 173 -53.36 5.74 -12.99
CA LEU A 173 -54.41 5.16 -12.14
C LEU A 173 -55.53 6.16 -11.83
N LEU A 174 -55.19 7.41 -11.54
CA LEU A 174 -56.18 8.47 -11.30
C LEU A 174 -57.03 8.72 -12.56
N LYS A 175 -56.41 8.77 -13.75
CA LYS A 175 -57.14 8.90 -15.01
C LYS A 175 -58.08 7.71 -15.25
N PHE A 176 -57.63 6.49 -14.98
CA PHE A 176 -58.46 5.29 -15.11
C PHE A 176 -59.69 5.31 -14.19
N LEU A 177 -59.51 5.70 -12.92
CA LEU A 177 -60.60 5.79 -11.95
C LEU A 177 -61.64 6.85 -12.34
N ILE A 178 -61.19 8.03 -12.79
CA ILE A 178 -62.09 9.09 -13.26
C ILE A 178 -62.90 8.65 -14.48
N PHE A 179 -62.27 7.93 -15.41
CA PHE A 179 -62.94 7.41 -16.61
C PHE A 179 -64.07 6.44 -16.25
N ASN A 180 -63.85 5.55 -15.28
CA ASN A 180 -64.87 4.59 -14.85
C ASN A 180 -66.06 5.29 -14.18
N ILE A 181 -65.81 6.28 -13.30
CA ILE A 181 -66.88 7.06 -12.66
C ILE A 181 -67.71 7.80 -13.71
N PHE A 182 -67.06 8.41 -14.71
CA PHE A 182 -67.75 9.06 -15.83
C PHE A 182 -68.63 8.09 -16.62
N PHE A 183 -68.14 6.86 -16.87
CA PHE A 183 -68.91 5.84 -17.59
C PHE A 183 -70.16 5.39 -16.82
N TYR A 184 -70.03 5.14 -15.50
CA TYR A 184 -71.17 4.77 -14.66
C TYR A 184 -72.20 5.88 -14.54
N PHE A 185 -71.76 7.13 -14.41
CA PHE A 185 -72.67 8.28 -14.37
C PHE A 185 -73.47 8.40 -15.68
N ASN A 186 -72.81 8.25 -16.84
CA ASN A 186 -73.49 8.29 -18.13
C ASN A 186 -74.49 7.14 -18.33
N LEU A 187 -74.15 5.91 -17.89
CA LEU A 187 -75.07 4.78 -17.92
C LEU A 187 -76.30 5.03 -17.03
N PHE A 188 -76.11 5.57 -15.83
CA PHE A 188 -77.22 5.93 -14.95
C PHE A 188 -78.13 6.99 -15.57
N MET A 189 -77.54 8.04 -16.15
CA MET A 189 -78.31 9.09 -16.84
C MET A 189 -79.11 8.51 -18.02
N MET A 190 -78.51 7.63 -18.82
CA MET A 190 -79.23 6.94 -19.91
C MET A 190 -80.39 6.07 -19.41
N MET A 191 -80.18 5.30 -18.34
CA MET A 191 -81.26 4.49 -17.75
C MET A 191 -82.39 5.36 -17.20
N SER A 192 -82.06 6.48 -16.53
CA SER A 192 -83.06 7.41 -16.02
C SER A 192 -83.90 8.05 -17.14
N LEU A 193 -83.26 8.40 -18.27
CA LEU A 193 -83.95 8.90 -19.46
C LEU A 193 -84.87 7.83 -20.07
N PHE A 194 -84.42 6.57 -20.13
CA PHE A 194 -85.26 5.46 -20.58
C PHE A 194 -86.51 5.27 -19.71
N PHE A 195 -86.36 5.33 -18.38
CA PHE A 195 -87.51 5.27 -17.46
C PHE A 195 -88.49 6.42 -17.67
N LEU A 196 -88.00 7.64 -17.85
CA LEU A 196 -88.86 8.79 -18.14
C LEU A 196 -89.63 8.62 -19.45
N LEU A 197 -88.99 8.11 -20.50
CA LEU A 197 -89.65 7.83 -21.78
C LEU A 197 -90.73 6.76 -21.65
N LEU A 198 -90.50 5.70 -20.87
CA LEU A 198 -91.49 4.64 -20.60
C LEU A 198 -92.71 5.12 -19.80
N ILE A 199 -92.58 6.21 -19.02
CA ILE A 199 -93.71 6.80 -18.29
C ILE A 199 -94.55 7.70 -19.20
N LEU A 200 -93.92 8.30 -20.21
CA LEU A 200 -94.57 9.24 -21.13
C LEU A 200 -95.29 8.56 -22.31
N PHE A 201 -94.94 7.30 -22.62
CA PHE A 201 -95.57 6.46 -23.66
C PHE A 201 -96.42 5.37 -23.04
#